data_AF-A0AAV2ZCU3-F1
#
_entry.id   AF-A0AAV2ZCU3-F1
#
_cell.length_a   1.000
_cell.length_b   1.000
_cell.length_c   1.000
_cell.angle_alpha   90.00
_cell.angle_beta   90.00
_cell.angle_gamma   90.00
#
_symmetry.space_group_name_H-M   'P 1'
#
loop_
_entity.id
_entity.type
_entity.pdbx_description
1 polymer ?
#
loop_
_entity_poly.entity_id
_entity_poly.type
_entity_poly.pdbx_seq_one_letter_code
_entity_poly.pdbx_strand_id
1 'polypeptide(L)'
;MVVMVTKAQVPDAEDSDIIGKTNEGVTGTSEGASSSSSTKCKPVFSREIRYVCGSDGQQYTNPSIFAYHQCVAKEQGKELEQVDMKFCEKEDL
;
A
#
# COMPACT_ATOMS: atom_id res chain seq x y z
N MET A 1 -49.50 24.82 14.06
CA MET A 1 -48.92 23.52 14.42
C MET A 1 -47.75 23.25 13.50
N VAL A 2 -46.53 23.29 14.04
CA VAL A 2 -45.40 22.40 13.71
C VAL A 2 -44.42 22.56 14.86
N VAL A 3 -44.45 21.60 15.79
CA VAL A 3 -43.49 21.51 16.90
C VAL A 3 -42.24 20.84 16.36
N MET A 4 -41.18 21.62 16.11
CA MET A 4 -39.87 21.06 15.78
C MET A 4 -39.15 20.81 17.10
N VAL A 5 -39.32 19.58 17.61
CA VAL A 5 -38.67 19.09 18.82
C VAL A 5 -37.16 18.97 18.59
N THR A 6 -36.39 19.79 19.29
CA THR A 6 -34.94 19.64 19.45
C THR A 6 -34.66 18.44 20.35
N LYS A 7 -34.14 17.34 19.78
CA LYS A 7 -33.70 16.17 20.54
C LYS A 7 -32.28 16.39 21.03
N ALA A 8 -32.14 16.47 22.36
CA ALA A 8 -30.89 16.53 23.09
C ALA A 8 -30.35 15.13 23.45
N GLN A 9 -29.08 15.11 23.91
CA GLN A 9 -28.41 14.15 24.82
C GLN A 9 -28.01 12.78 24.21
N VAL A 10 -26.75 12.54 23.77
CA VAL A 10 -25.48 12.06 24.42
C VAL A 10 -25.40 10.52 24.65
N PRO A 11 -24.21 9.89 24.84
CA PRO A 11 -23.72 8.71 24.12
C PRO A 11 -23.76 7.42 24.99
N ASP A 12 -22.88 6.44 24.71
CA ASP A 12 -22.63 5.15 25.37
C ASP A 12 -23.52 3.99 24.86
N ALA A 13 -23.09 2.73 24.70
CA ALA A 13 -21.86 2.02 24.36
C ALA A 13 -22.28 0.52 24.29
N GLU A 14 -21.62 -0.29 23.45
CA GLU A 14 -21.54 -1.79 23.51
C GLU A 14 -22.84 -2.58 23.18
N ASP A 15 -22.87 -3.80 22.64
CA ASP A 15 -21.96 -4.77 22.02
C ASP A 15 -22.88 -5.90 21.48
N SER A 16 -22.53 -6.59 20.39
CA SER A 16 -22.92 -7.99 20.14
C SER A 16 -22.28 -8.52 18.84
N ASP A 17 -21.25 -9.33 19.04
CA ASP A 17 -20.51 -10.14 18.09
C ASP A 17 -21.36 -10.98 17.13
N ILE A 18 -20.91 -11.10 15.86
CA ILE A 18 -20.80 -12.43 15.23
C ILE A 18 -19.43 -12.56 14.55
N ILE A 19 -18.66 -13.49 15.10
CA ILE A 19 -17.36 -14.00 14.68
C ILE A 19 -17.43 -14.61 13.27
N GLY A 20 -16.77 -13.98 12.31
CA GLY A 20 -16.34 -14.59 11.05
C GLY A 20 -14.86 -14.93 11.11
N LYS A 21 -14.53 -16.10 11.66
CA LYS A 21 -13.17 -16.65 11.67
C LYS A 21 -12.80 -17.11 10.26
N THR A 22 -12.02 -16.32 9.54
CA THR A 22 -11.04 -16.84 8.57
C THR A 22 -9.73 -16.09 8.76
N ASN A 23 -8.81 -16.80 9.40
CA ASN A 23 -7.38 -16.65 9.26
C ASN A 23 -6.98 -16.19 7.85
N GLU A 24 -6.45 -14.99 7.71
CA GLU A 24 -5.23 -14.67 6.94
C GLU A 24 -4.64 -13.39 7.54
N GLY A 25 -3.95 -13.57 8.67
CA GLY A 25 -3.06 -12.55 9.19
C GLY A 25 -1.88 -12.43 8.23
N VAL A 26 -1.97 -11.50 7.28
CA VAL A 26 -0.76 -10.83 6.79
C VAL A 26 -0.52 -9.65 7.72
N THR A 27 0.03 -9.97 8.90
CA THR A 27 0.76 -8.99 9.66
C THR A 27 1.86 -8.49 8.74
N GLY A 28 1.83 -7.20 8.39
CA GLY A 28 2.94 -6.50 7.75
C GLY A 28 4.11 -6.36 8.72
N THR A 29 4.54 -7.47 9.32
CA THR A 29 5.85 -7.63 9.94
C THR A 29 6.75 -8.15 8.85
N SER A 30 7.28 -7.26 8.00
CA SER A 30 8.59 -7.55 7.43
C SER A 30 9.64 -7.19 8.47
N GLU A 31 9.71 -8.00 9.53
CA GLU A 31 10.99 -8.31 10.15
C GLU A 31 11.76 -9.15 9.13
N GLY A 32 12.32 -8.48 8.13
CA GLY A 32 13.34 -9.03 7.28
C GLY A 32 14.64 -9.01 8.06
N ALA A 33 14.86 -10.00 8.93
CA ALA A 33 16.18 -10.33 9.43
C ALA A 33 17.03 -10.83 8.24
N SER A 34 17.61 -9.92 7.45
CA SER A 34 18.69 -10.27 6.53
C SER A 34 20.02 -9.95 7.21
N SER A 35 20.41 -10.87 8.08
CA SER A 35 21.81 -11.11 8.42
C SER A 35 22.61 -11.16 7.11
N SER A 36 23.38 -10.10 6.88
CA SER A 36 24.58 -10.02 6.02
C SER A 36 24.77 -11.19 5.04
N SER A 37 24.23 -11.05 3.83
CA SER A 37 24.69 -11.80 2.66
C SER A 37 24.52 -10.91 1.44
N SER A 38 25.63 -10.33 1.02
CA SER A 38 25.80 -9.35 -0.04
C SER A 38 25.36 -9.89 -1.41
N THR A 39 24.06 -9.75 -1.73
CA THR A 39 23.49 -9.54 -3.09
C THR A 39 22.02 -9.13 -2.90
N LYS A 40 21.76 -7.87 -2.55
CA LYS A 40 20.47 -7.48 -1.95
C LYS A 40 19.32 -7.32 -2.95
N CYS A 41 19.57 -6.81 -4.16
CA CYS A 41 18.56 -6.72 -5.22
C CYS A 41 19.11 -7.31 -6.53
N LYS A 42 18.43 -8.31 -7.09
CA LYS A 42 18.81 -8.94 -8.36
C LYS A 42 18.08 -8.26 -9.53
N PRO A 43 18.78 -7.74 -10.56
CA PRO A 43 18.16 -7.11 -11.72
C PRO A 43 17.67 -8.19 -12.71
N VAL A 44 16.51 -8.79 -12.42
CA VAL A 44 15.85 -9.74 -13.32
C VAL A 44 14.61 -9.04 -13.89
N PHE A 45 14.62 -8.78 -15.19
CA PHE A 45 13.55 -8.05 -15.87
C PHE A 45 12.86 -8.93 -16.91
N SER A 46 11.52 -8.97 -16.85
CA SER A 46 10.70 -9.53 -17.92
C SER A 46 10.67 -8.60 -19.14
N ARG A 47 10.14 -9.08 -20.27
CA ARG A 47 9.84 -8.25 -21.45
C ARG A 47 8.38 -7.77 -21.50
N GLU A 48 7.63 -7.99 -20.41
CA GLU A 48 6.25 -7.55 -20.30
C GLU A 48 6.18 -6.02 -20.22
N ILE A 49 5.37 -5.39 -21.08
CA ILE A 49 5.12 -3.95 -21.02
C ILE A 49 3.81 -3.77 -20.27
N ARG A 50 3.91 -3.45 -18.99
CA ARG A 50 2.79 -3.11 -18.10
C ARG A 50 3.22 -1.98 -17.20
N TYR A 51 2.64 -0.81 -17.44
CA TYR A 51 2.94 0.37 -16.67
C TYR A 51 2.40 0.24 -15.24
N VAL A 52 3.22 0.62 -14.27
CA VAL A 52 2.84 0.71 -12.86
C VAL A 52 3.29 2.07 -12.32
N CYS A 53 2.48 2.67 -11.47
CA CYS A 53 2.80 3.93 -10.81
C CYS A 53 3.31 3.65 -9.40
N GLY A 54 4.48 4.18 -9.06
CA GLY A 54 5.02 4.13 -7.71
C GLY A 54 4.55 5.30 -6.85
N SER A 55 4.52 5.10 -5.54
CA SER A 55 4.26 6.15 -4.54
C SER A 55 5.29 7.28 -4.57
N ASP A 56 6.42 7.06 -5.23
CA ASP A 56 7.44 8.07 -5.51
C ASP A 56 7.10 8.99 -6.71
N GLY A 57 5.95 8.76 -7.35
CA GLY A 57 5.44 9.56 -8.47
C GLY A 57 6.10 9.21 -9.81
N GLN A 58 6.88 8.14 -9.86
CA GLN A 58 7.47 7.62 -11.10
C GLN A 58 6.64 6.48 -11.68
N GLN A 59 6.57 6.44 -13.01
CA GLN A 59 5.99 5.34 -13.75
C GLN A 59 7.08 4.36 -14.16
N TYR A 60 6.83 3.07 -13.95
CA TYR A 60 7.73 2.00 -14.33
C TYR A 60 7.10 1.20 -15.45
N THR A 61 7.83 0.99 -16.55
CA THR A 61 7.33 0.36 -17.79
C THR A 61 6.97 -1.13 -17.63
N ASN A 62 7.47 -1.77 -16.57
CA ASN A 62 7.26 -3.18 -16.31
C ASN A 62 7.22 -3.45 -14.80
N PRO A 63 6.30 -4.31 -14.30
CA PRO A 63 6.27 -4.72 -12.90
C PRO A 63 7.60 -5.29 -12.38
N SER A 64 8.39 -5.98 -13.21
CA SER A 64 9.73 -6.46 -12.82
C SER A 64 10.71 -5.34 -12.52
N ILE A 65 10.64 -4.23 -13.26
CA ILE A 65 11.45 -3.03 -13.01
C ILE A 65 11.00 -2.42 -11.68
N PHE A 66 9.70 -2.27 -11.48
CA PHE A 66 9.15 -1.75 -10.23
C PHE A 66 9.56 -2.59 -9.00
N ALA A 67 9.49 -3.92 -9.09
CA ALA A 67 9.91 -4.82 -8.01
C ALA A 67 11.40 -4.66 -7.66
N TYR A 68 12.26 -4.47 -8.66
CA TYR A 68 13.66 -4.16 -8.45
C TYR A 68 13.85 -2.83 -7.71
N HIS A 69 13.14 -1.78 -8.14
CA HIS A 69 13.18 -0.48 -7.48
C HIS A 69 12.63 -0.54 -6.05
N GLN A 70 11.61 -1.37 -5.79
CA GLN A 70 11.07 -1.61 -4.46
C GLN A 70 12.13 -2.20 -3.53
N CYS A 71 12.88 -3.18 -4.01
CA CYS A 71 14.00 -3.74 -3.26
C CYS A 71 15.06 -2.67 -2.97
N VAL A 72 15.45 -1.88 -3.98
CA VAL A 72 16.45 -0.81 -3.82
C VAL A 72 15.97 0.27 -2.85
N ALA A 73 14.68 0.61 -2.86
CA ALA A 73 14.08 1.55 -1.91
C ALA A 73 14.17 1.02 -0.48
N LYS A 74 13.77 -0.23 -0.24
CA LYS A 74 13.86 -0.88 1.09
C LYS A 74 15.30 -0.93 1.61
N GLU A 75 16.25 -1.19 0.74
CA GLU A 75 17.68 -1.16 1.04
C GLU A 75 18.20 0.23 1.46
N GLN A 76 17.55 1.29 0.96
CA GLN A 76 17.81 2.68 1.33
C GLN A 76 16.96 3.15 2.53
N GLY A 77 16.16 2.26 3.14
CA GLY A 77 15.20 2.63 4.18
C GLY A 77 14.06 3.52 3.67
N LYS A 78 13.75 3.46 2.37
CA LYS A 78 12.64 4.16 1.73
C LYS A 78 11.48 3.21 1.45
N GLU A 79 10.27 3.74 1.51
CA GLU A 79 9.06 3.03 1.12
C GLU A 79 8.72 3.32 -0.34
N LEU A 80 8.44 2.26 -1.10
CA LEU A 80 7.99 2.35 -2.47
C LEU A 80 6.84 1.37 -2.66
N GLU A 81 5.65 1.90 -2.93
CA GLU A 81 4.42 1.12 -3.06
C GLU A 81 3.75 1.40 -4.38
N GLN A 82 2.98 0.46 -4.89
CA GLN A 82 2.23 0.67 -6.12
C GLN A 82 0.99 1.48 -5.78
N VAL A 83 0.81 2.60 -6.45
CA VAL A 83 -0.37 3.46 -6.31
C VAL A 83 -1.15 3.50 -7.61
N ASP A 84 -2.31 4.15 -7.58
CA ASP A 84 -3.15 4.31 -8.77
C ASP A 84 -2.39 5.09 -9.86
N MET A 85 -2.56 4.72 -11.13
CA MET A 85 -1.85 5.39 -12.24
C MET A 85 -2.11 6.90 -12.28
N LYS A 86 -3.30 7.34 -11.81
CA LYS A 86 -3.67 8.75 -11.72
C LYS A 86 -2.72 9.58 -10.85
N PHE A 87 -2.01 8.95 -9.90
CA PHE A 87 -1.02 9.64 -9.10
C PHE A 87 0.20 10.09 -9.92
N CYS A 88 0.56 9.30 -10.94
CA CYS A 88 1.70 9.60 -11.82
C CYS A 88 1.29 10.29 -13.12
N GLU A 89 -0.01 10.35 -13.43
CA GLU A 89 -0.55 11.15 -14.53
C GLU A 89 -0.45 12.62 -14.10
N LYS A 90 0.63 13.29 -14.53
CA LYS A 90 0.70 14.74 -14.43
C LYS A 90 -0.37 15.28 -15.37
N GLU A 91 -1.25 16.09 -14.82
CA GLU A 91 -2.27 16.79 -15.59
C GLU A 91 -1.56 17.84 -16.45
N ASP A 92 -1.03 17.41 -17.60
CA ASP A 92 -0.53 18.26 -18.66
C ASP A 92 -1.75 18.94 -19.32
N LEU A 93 -2.18 20.06 -18.74
CA LEU A 93 -3.11 21.04 -19.31
C LEU A 93 -2.45 21.85 -20.44
#